data_AF-A0AAD8N1G9-F1
#
_entry.id   AF-A0AAD8N1G9-F1
#
_cell.length_a   1.000
_cell.length_b   1.000
_cell.length_c   1.000
_cell.angle_alpha   90.00
_cell.angle_beta   90.00
_cell.angle_gamma   90.00
#
_symmetry.space_group_name_H-M   'P 1'
#
loop_
_entity.id
_entity.type
_entity.pdbx_description
1 polymer ?
#
loop_
_entity_poly.entity_id
_entity_poly.type
_entity_poly.pdbx_seq_one_letter_code
_entity_poly.pdbx_strand_id
1 'polypeptide(L)'
;MVIIWNTLLEKDENEKWLGMGSSELLDYFNASGAVSSKHSYGPQGHRGMSLLIFEASAIGFIAAEQLSSLFEDDAIGKEAWARDSHSQNSFVPGGQRQLYGYMAEKGDLDSFNQHAHDKPLQKFEMRSYQEVVLSQLTQMSEENQLLILYKNKVEKLTKELEVLRGSFNTVGEKMRKVSEENRIVRERTKLHHKEIKEQMDEQEEFHRKTFKLVDDVRKETEEKLKMMQQEREETNQYMETLSAEYRQSRNRLETGSASILSQQKDTDIYAEERKLLKHQEQRMAELNMRQYEEKVKLEEEFSAEFARLMEKRNPH
;
A
#
# COMPACT_ATOMS: atom_id res chain seq x y z
N MET A 1 -39.34 -38.98 0.38
CA MET A 1 -39.16 -40.22 -0.41
C MET A 1 -40.40 -40.40 -1.25
N VAL A 2 -40.27 -40.89 -2.48
CA VAL A 2 -41.41 -41.11 -3.40
C VAL A 2 -41.56 -42.60 -3.65
N ILE A 3 -42.77 -43.13 -3.49
CA ILE A 3 -43.09 -44.51 -3.84
C ILE A 3 -43.35 -44.58 -5.34
N ILE A 4 -42.82 -45.61 -5.99
CA ILE A 4 -43.07 -45.93 -7.40
C ILE A 4 -43.68 -47.33 -7.49
N TRP A 5 -44.84 -47.43 -8.14
CA TRP A 5 -45.57 -48.66 -8.40
C TRP A 5 -45.45 -49.10 -9.86
N ASN A 6 -45.90 -50.33 -10.12
CA ASN A 6 -45.76 -51.01 -11.40
C ASN A 6 -44.29 -51.24 -11.81
N THR A 7 -43.41 -51.57 -10.85
CA THR A 7 -42.00 -51.90 -11.13
C THR A 7 -41.74 -53.40 -11.24
N LEU A 8 -42.80 -54.22 -11.40
CA LEU A 8 -42.72 -55.66 -11.57
C LEU A 8 -42.50 -56.00 -13.05
N LEU A 9 -41.56 -56.90 -13.36
CA LEU A 9 -41.26 -57.35 -14.72
C LEU A 9 -41.72 -58.81 -14.91
N GLU A 10 -40.82 -59.69 -15.34
CA GLU A 10 -41.10 -61.10 -15.59
C GLU A 10 -40.69 -62.00 -14.42
N LYS A 11 -40.99 -63.31 -14.51
CA LYS A 11 -40.50 -64.29 -13.54
C LYS A 11 -39.18 -64.89 -14.02
N ASP A 12 -38.27 -65.14 -13.10
CA ASP A 12 -37.04 -65.88 -13.35
C ASP A 12 -37.32 -67.39 -13.52
N GLU A 13 -36.26 -68.15 -13.80
CA GLU A 13 -36.30 -69.61 -13.94
C GLU A 13 -36.78 -70.34 -12.66
N ASN A 14 -36.75 -69.67 -11.51
CA ASN A 14 -37.20 -70.18 -10.21
C ASN A 14 -38.63 -69.73 -9.87
N GLU A 15 -39.38 -69.24 -10.86
CA GLU A 15 -40.73 -68.67 -10.74
C GLU A 15 -40.85 -67.44 -9.82
N LYS A 16 -39.73 -66.78 -9.48
CA LYS A 16 -39.70 -65.57 -8.67
C LYS A 16 -39.83 -64.35 -9.54
N TRP A 17 -40.59 -63.36 -9.10
CA TRP A 17 -40.75 -62.11 -9.82
C TRP A 17 -39.45 -61.29 -9.82
N LEU A 18 -39.03 -60.88 -11.01
CA LEU A 18 -38.04 -59.84 -11.25
C LEU A 18 -38.72 -58.48 -11.32
N GLY A 19 -37.94 -57.42 -11.13
CA GLY A 19 -38.40 -56.05 -11.17
C GLY A 19 -37.36 -55.14 -11.76
N MET A 20 -37.75 -53.88 -11.93
CA MET A 20 -36.89 -52.83 -12.44
C MET A 20 -35.60 -52.72 -11.62
N GLY A 21 -34.46 -52.55 -12.31
CA GLY A 21 -33.18 -52.35 -11.65
C GLY A 21 -33.08 -51.00 -10.93
N SER A 22 -32.18 -50.88 -9.96
CA SER A 22 -31.96 -49.61 -9.27
C SER A 22 -31.39 -48.53 -10.20
N SER A 23 -30.41 -48.89 -11.04
CA SER A 23 -29.86 -47.98 -12.05
C SER A 23 -30.92 -47.61 -13.10
N GLU A 24 -31.66 -48.60 -13.59
CA GLU A 24 -32.74 -48.40 -14.58
C GLU A 24 -33.81 -47.42 -14.06
N LEU A 25 -34.25 -47.58 -12.81
CA LEU A 25 -35.23 -46.70 -12.19
C LEU A 25 -34.68 -45.29 -11.95
N LEU A 26 -33.41 -45.16 -11.56
CA LEU A 26 -32.76 -43.86 -11.39
C LEU A 26 -32.57 -43.15 -12.74
N ASP A 27 -32.20 -43.88 -13.78
CA ASP A 27 -32.04 -43.34 -15.14
C ASP A 27 -33.39 -42.84 -15.68
N TYR A 28 -34.49 -43.54 -15.36
CA TYR A 28 -35.85 -43.11 -15.70
C TYR A 28 -36.22 -41.76 -15.06
N PHE A 29 -35.74 -41.50 -13.84
CA PHE A 29 -36.01 -40.28 -13.08
C PHE A 29 -34.78 -39.38 -12.90
N ASN A 30 -33.86 -39.40 -13.86
CA ASN A 30 -32.60 -38.68 -13.75
C ASN A 30 -32.76 -37.16 -13.56
N ALA A 31 -33.79 -36.58 -14.18
CA ALA A 31 -34.11 -35.16 -14.10
C ALA A 31 -34.71 -34.76 -12.75
N SER A 32 -35.26 -35.71 -12.00
CA SER A 32 -35.94 -35.46 -10.72
C SER A 32 -34.96 -35.26 -9.57
N GLY A 33 -33.68 -35.61 -9.73
CA GLY A 33 -32.66 -35.43 -8.67
C GLY A 33 -32.72 -36.49 -7.55
N ALA A 34 -33.27 -37.68 -7.83
CA ALA A 34 -33.21 -38.80 -6.90
C ALA A 34 -31.77 -39.29 -6.73
N VAL A 35 -31.33 -39.50 -5.48
CA VAL A 35 -29.96 -39.90 -5.14
C VAL A 35 -29.81 -41.42 -5.09
N SER A 36 -30.87 -42.12 -4.71
CA SER A 36 -30.85 -43.57 -4.57
C SER A 36 -32.24 -44.14 -4.80
N SER A 37 -32.29 -45.37 -5.29
CA SER A 37 -33.53 -46.15 -5.39
C SER A 37 -33.44 -47.43 -4.57
N LYS A 38 -34.57 -47.86 -4.00
CA LYS A 38 -34.68 -49.16 -3.33
C LYS A 38 -35.94 -49.87 -3.75
N HIS A 39 -35.95 -51.19 -3.60
CA HIS A 39 -37.06 -52.03 -4.06
C HIS A 39 -37.59 -52.91 -2.93
N SER A 40 -38.89 -53.17 -2.93
CA SER A 40 -39.51 -54.09 -1.97
C SER A 40 -39.44 -55.52 -2.50
N TYR A 41 -38.95 -56.43 -1.65
CA TYR A 41 -38.84 -57.86 -1.95
C TYR A 41 -39.59 -58.67 -0.92
N GLY A 42 -40.19 -59.78 -1.36
CA GLY A 42 -40.85 -60.77 -0.51
C GLY A 42 -40.46 -62.21 -0.89
N PRO A 43 -41.16 -63.21 -0.33
CA PRO A 43 -40.86 -64.63 -0.59
C PRO A 43 -40.92 -65.02 -2.07
N GLN A 44 -41.76 -64.34 -2.85
CA GLN A 44 -41.97 -64.57 -4.29
C GLN A 44 -41.12 -63.67 -5.19
N GLY A 45 -40.07 -63.01 -4.65
CA GLY A 45 -39.23 -62.08 -5.39
C GLY A 45 -39.66 -60.62 -5.23
N HIS A 46 -39.49 -59.81 -6.27
CA HIS A 46 -39.82 -58.40 -6.32
C HIS A 46 -41.34 -58.17 -6.14
N ARG A 47 -41.75 -57.10 -5.45
CA ARG A 47 -43.17 -56.84 -5.10
C ARG A 47 -43.87 -55.79 -5.96
N GLY A 48 -43.17 -55.26 -6.97
CA GLY A 48 -43.72 -54.25 -7.89
C GLY A 48 -43.81 -52.85 -7.28
N MET A 49 -43.12 -52.63 -6.17
CA MET A 49 -43.03 -51.37 -5.45
C MET A 49 -41.56 -51.00 -5.24
N SER A 50 -41.23 -49.75 -5.52
CA SER A 50 -39.90 -49.17 -5.38
C SER A 50 -39.97 -47.81 -4.69
N LEU A 51 -38.85 -47.36 -4.17
CA LEU A 51 -38.67 -46.11 -3.44
C LEU A 51 -37.61 -45.29 -4.14
N LEU A 52 -37.92 -44.03 -4.45
CA LEU A 52 -36.95 -43.00 -4.79
C LEU A 52 -36.60 -42.20 -3.53
N ILE A 53 -35.31 -42.14 -3.25
CA ILE A 53 -34.73 -41.47 -2.10
C ILE A 53 -34.03 -40.22 -2.61
N PHE A 54 -34.45 -39.08 -2.07
CA PHE A 54 -33.92 -37.77 -2.36
C PHE A 54 -32.97 -37.35 -1.25
N GLU A 55 -32.19 -36.30 -1.51
CA GLU A 55 -31.33 -35.70 -0.50
C GLU A 55 -32.12 -35.34 0.77
N ALA A 56 -31.50 -35.52 1.94
CA ALA A 56 -32.09 -35.15 3.23
C ALA A 56 -31.96 -33.63 3.49
N SER A 57 -32.43 -32.83 2.54
CA SER A 57 -32.39 -31.36 2.54
C SER A 57 -33.76 -30.78 2.17
N ALA A 58 -33.99 -29.49 2.47
CA ALA A 58 -35.17 -28.78 1.99
C ALA A 58 -35.33 -28.86 0.46
N ILE A 59 -34.21 -28.82 -0.28
CA ILE A 59 -34.20 -28.93 -1.74
C ILE A 59 -34.62 -30.34 -2.17
N GLY A 60 -34.09 -31.38 -1.52
CA GLY A 60 -34.48 -32.77 -1.79
C GLY A 60 -35.95 -33.05 -1.48
N PHE A 61 -36.50 -32.40 -0.45
CA PHE A 61 -37.95 -32.44 -0.18
C PHE A 61 -38.75 -31.80 -1.31
N ILE A 62 -38.39 -30.58 -1.74
CA ILE A 62 -39.09 -29.87 -2.82
C ILE A 62 -39.04 -30.67 -4.13
N ALA A 63 -37.89 -31.26 -4.46
CA ALA A 63 -37.75 -32.10 -5.65
C ALA A 63 -38.66 -33.34 -5.59
N ALA A 64 -38.77 -33.98 -4.41
CA ALA A 64 -39.69 -35.10 -4.21
C ALA A 64 -41.16 -34.69 -4.33
N GLU A 65 -41.53 -33.53 -3.79
CA GLU A 65 -42.88 -32.95 -3.85
C GLU A 65 -43.26 -32.58 -5.28
N GLN A 66 -42.35 -31.96 -6.05
CA GLN A 66 -42.54 -31.66 -7.47
C GLN A 66 -42.77 -32.91 -8.29
N LEU A 67 -41.98 -33.97 -8.05
CA LEU A 67 -42.17 -35.24 -8.73
C LEU A 67 -43.53 -35.87 -8.36
N SER A 68 -43.93 -35.83 -7.10
CA SER A 68 -45.25 -36.32 -6.67
C SER A 68 -46.39 -35.54 -7.34
N SER A 69 -46.27 -34.22 -7.42
CA SER A 69 -47.26 -33.36 -8.05
C SER A 69 -47.39 -33.68 -9.55
N LEU A 70 -46.27 -33.95 -10.23
CA LEU A 70 -46.28 -34.37 -11.63
C LEU A 70 -47.07 -35.66 -11.85
N PHE A 71 -46.91 -36.66 -10.96
CA PHE A 71 -47.71 -37.88 -11.04
C PHE A 71 -49.20 -37.65 -10.81
N GLU A 72 -49.55 -36.73 -9.91
CA GLU A 72 -50.95 -36.36 -9.65
C GLU A 72 -51.56 -35.62 -10.85
N ASP A 73 -50.83 -34.67 -11.42
CA ASP A 73 -51.23 -33.89 -12.60
C ASP A 73 -51.44 -34.79 -13.83
N ASP A 74 -50.56 -35.78 -14.03
CA ASP A 74 -50.65 -36.77 -15.10
C ASP A 74 -51.69 -37.87 -14.81
N ALA A 75 -52.44 -37.76 -13.70
CA ALA A 75 -53.44 -38.74 -13.26
C ALA A 75 -52.89 -40.17 -13.10
N ILE A 76 -51.61 -40.28 -12.72
CA ILE A 76 -50.86 -41.53 -12.48
C ILE A 76 -50.33 -41.59 -11.03
N GLY A 77 -51.05 -40.93 -10.12
CA GLY A 77 -50.78 -40.92 -8.69
C GLY A 77 -51.31 -42.13 -7.91
N LYS A 78 -51.34 -42.03 -6.57
CA LYS A 78 -51.78 -43.09 -5.63
C LYS A 78 -53.17 -43.64 -5.96
N GLU A 79 -54.13 -42.76 -6.22
CA GLU A 79 -55.51 -43.17 -6.49
C GLU A 79 -55.67 -43.86 -7.85
N ALA A 80 -54.90 -43.42 -8.85
CA ALA A 80 -54.91 -44.03 -10.17
C ALA A 80 -54.41 -45.47 -10.09
N TRP A 81 -53.31 -45.70 -9.36
CA TRP A 81 -52.85 -47.06 -9.07
C TRP A 81 -53.89 -47.89 -8.31
N ALA A 82 -54.57 -47.32 -7.31
CA ALA A 82 -55.59 -48.05 -6.56
C ALA A 82 -56.74 -48.54 -7.47
N ARG A 83 -57.17 -47.72 -8.44
CA ARG A 83 -58.19 -48.08 -9.44
C ARG A 83 -57.67 -49.12 -10.45
N ASP A 84 -56.47 -48.89 -10.98
CA ASP A 84 -55.92 -49.64 -12.10
C ASP A 84 -55.15 -50.90 -11.68
N SER A 85 -54.92 -51.11 -10.38
CA SER A 85 -54.15 -52.25 -9.82
C SER A 85 -54.65 -53.64 -10.26
N HIS A 86 -55.89 -53.75 -10.72
CA HIS A 86 -56.47 -54.98 -11.26
C HIS A 86 -56.00 -55.28 -12.70
N SER A 87 -55.48 -54.28 -13.41
CA SER A 87 -54.85 -54.37 -14.73
C SER A 87 -53.33 -54.32 -14.53
N GLN A 88 -52.73 -55.45 -14.15
CA GLN A 88 -51.30 -55.58 -13.82
C GLN A 88 -50.30 -55.15 -14.92
N ASN A 89 -50.77 -54.80 -16.12
CA ASN A 89 -49.96 -54.49 -17.29
C ASN A 89 -50.40 -53.17 -17.97
N SER A 90 -50.47 -52.08 -17.23
CA SER A 90 -50.68 -50.74 -17.83
C SER A 90 -49.42 -50.32 -18.60
N PHE A 91 -49.49 -50.44 -19.92
CA PHE A 91 -48.50 -49.89 -20.85
C PHE A 91 -49.08 -48.64 -21.52
N VAL A 92 -48.26 -47.60 -21.67
CA VAL A 92 -48.65 -46.45 -22.48
C VAL A 92 -48.62 -46.79 -23.98
N PRO A 93 -49.39 -46.08 -24.81
CA PRO A 93 -49.29 -46.18 -26.26
C PRO A 93 -47.83 -45.96 -26.70
N GLY A 94 -47.21 -47.00 -27.30
CA GLY A 94 -45.76 -47.03 -27.59
C GLY A 94 -45.00 -48.14 -26.88
N GLY A 95 -45.66 -48.93 -26.01
CA GLY A 95 -45.08 -50.12 -25.41
C GLY A 95 -44.18 -49.87 -24.19
N GLN A 96 -44.07 -48.61 -23.75
CA GLN A 96 -43.41 -48.27 -22.50
C GLN A 96 -44.34 -48.55 -21.31
N ARG A 97 -43.76 -48.94 -20.17
CA ARG A 97 -44.53 -49.26 -18.97
C ARG A 97 -44.97 -47.97 -18.27
N GLN A 98 -46.24 -47.90 -17.88
CA GLN A 98 -46.72 -46.78 -17.08
C GLN A 98 -46.31 -46.98 -15.63
N LEU A 99 -45.42 -46.13 -15.12
CA LEU A 99 -45.10 -46.08 -13.70
C LEU A 99 -46.06 -45.13 -12.98
N TYR A 100 -46.41 -45.47 -11.76
CA TYR A 100 -47.27 -44.65 -10.90
C TYR A 100 -46.45 -44.21 -9.70
N GLY A 101 -46.64 -42.99 -9.22
CA GLY A 101 -45.84 -42.49 -8.11
C GLY A 101 -46.55 -41.49 -7.22
N TYR A 102 -46.10 -41.39 -5.97
CA TYR A 102 -46.62 -40.43 -4.98
C TYR A 102 -45.71 -40.34 -3.76
N MET A 103 -45.84 -39.26 -2.99
CA MET A 103 -45.06 -39.05 -1.77
C MET A 103 -45.33 -40.13 -0.71
N ALA A 104 -44.27 -40.73 -0.18
CA ALA A 104 -44.40 -41.86 0.72
C ALA A 104 -45.00 -41.45 2.08
N GLU A 105 -46.09 -42.09 2.49
CA GLU A 105 -46.62 -41.97 3.85
C GLU A 105 -46.05 -43.10 4.74
N LYS A 106 -46.22 -42.96 6.05
CA LYS A 106 -45.77 -43.96 7.02
C LYS A 106 -46.29 -45.37 6.68
N GLY A 107 -47.57 -45.49 6.33
CA GLY A 107 -48.19 -46.78 5.99
C GLY A 107 -47.60 -47.43 4.73
N ASP A 108 -47.19 -46.61 3.74
CA ASP A 108 -46.56 -47.11 2.53
C ASP A 108 -45.15 -47.66 2.81
N LEU A 109 -44.40 -47.00 3.71
CA LEU A 109 -43.09 -47.47 4.15
C LEU A 109 -43.17 -48.74 5.02
N ASP A 110 -44.20 -48.85 5.85
CA ASP A 110 -44.48 -50.07 6.61
C ASP A 110 -44.81 -51.24 5.66
N SER A 111 -45.64 -51.00 4.64
CA SER A 111 -45.94 -51.98 3.57
C SER A 111 -44.67 -52.37 2.79
N PHE A 112 -43.84 -51.39 2.46
CA PHE A 112 -42.56 -51.62 1.78
C PHE A 112 -41.63 -52.55 2.56
N ASN A 113 -41.62 -52.40 3.89
CA ASN A 113 -40.77 -53.15 4.81
C ASN A 113 -41.36 -54.50 5.28
N GLN A 114 -42.61 -54.82 4.92
CA GLN A 114 -43.37 -55.97 5.46
C GLN A 114 -42.64 -57.32 5.46
N HIS A 115 -41.76 -57.59 4.49
CA HIS A 115 -41.07 -58.87 4.35
C HIS A 115 -39.54 -58.78 4.55
N ALA A 116 -39.05 -57.68 5.13
CA ALA A 116 -37.62 -57.45 5.36
C ALA A 116 -37.10 -58.12 6.66
N HIS A 117 -37.48 -59.38 6.94
CA HIS A 117 -37.11 -60.06 8.20
C HIS A 117 -35.60 -60.27 8.36
N ASP A 118 -34.88 -60.59 7.28
CA ASP A 118 -33.42 -60.84 7.29
C ASP A 118 -32.62 -59.74 6.57
N LYS A 119 -33.29 -58.70 6.07
CA LYS A 119 -32.68 -57.58 5.32
C LYS A 119 -32.77 -56.30 6.15
N PRO A 120 -31.83 -55.35 5.99
CA PRO A 120 -31.94 -54.07 6.66
C PRO A 120 -33.21 -53.35 6.21
N LEU A 121 -34.11 -53.11 7.16
CA LEU A 121 -35.31 -52.29 6.99
C LEU A 121 -34.92 -50.92 6.44
N GLN A 122 -35.76 -50.36 5.57
CA GLN A 122 -35.61 -48.96 5.21
C GLN A 122 -35.93 -48.12 6.45
N LYS A 123 -34.89 -47.54 7.05
CA LYS A 123 -35.02 -46.62 8.17
C LYS A 123 -35.66 -45.33 7.68
N PHE A 124 -36.65 -44.84 8.42
CA PHE A 124 -37.29 -43.56 8.18
C PHE A 124 -37.65 -42.91 9.51
N GLU A 125 -37.74 -41.59 9.48
CA GLU A 125 -38.15 -40.76 10.60
C GLU A 125 -39.22 -39.80 10.08
N MET A 126 -40.34 -39.72 10.79
CA MET A 126 -41.38 -38.74 10.45
C MET A 126 -40.98 -37.40 11.06
N ARG A 127 -40.84 -36.38 10.21
CA ARG A 127 -40.55 -35.01 10.63
C ARG A 127 -41.60 -34.05 10.10
N SER A 128 -41.78 -32.94 10.81
CA SER A 128 -42.67 -31.88 10.36
C SER A 128 -42.04 -31.09 9.21
N TYR A 129 -42.85 -30.72 8.23
CA TYR A 129 -42.44 -29.82 7.14
C TYR A 129 -41.87 -28.50 7.69
N GLN A 130 -42.51 -27.94 8.72
CA GLN A 130 -42.07 -26.69 9.35
C GLN A 130 -40.69 -26.82 9.99
N GLU A 131 -40.40 -27.97 10.60
CA GLU A 131 -39.15 -28.20 11.31
C GLU A 131 -37.97 -28.38 10.35
N VAL A 132 -38.16 -29.06 9.22
CA VAL A 132 -37.03 -29.44 8.34
C VAL A 132 -36.92 -28.55 7.13
N VAL A 133 -38.03 -28.22 6.49
CA VAL A 133 -38.02 -27.49 5.21
C VAL A 133 -38.04 -25.99 5.47
N LEU A 134 -39.01 -25.51 6.25
CA LEU A 134 -39.13 -24.07 6.51
C LEU A 134 -37.95 -23.53 7.31
N SER A 135 -37.48 -24.24 8.34
CA SER A 135 -36.32 -23.80 9.14
C SER A 135 -35.07 -23.61 8.28
N GLN A 136 -34.76 -24.59 7.43
CA GLN A 136 -33.59 -24.56 6.53
C GLN A 136 -33.72 -23.45 5.49
N LEU A 137 -34.90 -23.27 4.87
CA LEU A 137 -35.13 -22.19 3.92
C LEU A 137 -35.00 -20.82 4.58
N THR A 138 -35.49 -20.67 5.81
CA THR A 138 -35.37 -19.42 6.57
C THR A 138 -33.91 -19.13 6.88
N GLN A 139 -33.17 -20.12 7.39
CA GLN A 139 -31.74 -20.00 7.65
C GLN A 139 -30.95 -19.65 6.39
N MET A 140 -31.19 -20.34 5.26
CA MET A 140 -30.55 -20.02 3.98
C MET A 140 -30.85 -18.59 3.53
N SER A 141 -32.08 -18.11 3.76
CA SER A 141 -32.45 -16.73 3.41
C SER A 141 -31.68 -15.70 4.25
N GLU A 142 -31.52 -15.96 5.55
CA GLU A 142 -30.75 -15.12 6.48
C GLU A 142 -29.25 -15.13 6.15
N GLU A 143 -28.69 -16.31 5.87
CA GLU A 143 -27.30 -16.48 5.45
C GLU A 143 -27.02 -15.76 4.12
N ASN A 144 -27.96 -15.82 3.16
CA ASN A 144 -27.86 -15.08 1.91
C ASN A 144 -27.88 -13.56 2.13
N GLN A 145 -28.66 -13.06 3.09
CA GLN A 145 -28.62 -11.64 3.45
C GLN A 145 -27.26 -11.25 4.05
N LEU A 146 -26.71 -12.07 4.94
CA LEU A 146 -25.37 -11.85 5.51
C LEU A 146 -24.28 -11.88 4.42
N LEU A 147 -24.39 -12.80 3.45
CA LEU A 147 -23.45 -12.89 2.34
C LEU A 147 -23.38 -11.59 1.53
N ILE A 148 -24.52 -10.95 1.28
CA ILE A 148 -24.58 -9.64 0.60
C ILE A 148 -23.83 -8.56 1.40
N LEU A 149 -24.01 -8.53 2.72
CA LEU A 149 -23.30 -7.58 3.59
C LEU A 149 -21.78 -7.79 3.56
N TYR A 150 -21.34 -9.05 3.64
CA TYR A 150 -19.91 -9.39 3.54
C TYR A 150 -19.33 -9.01 2.19
N LYS A 151 -20.04 -9.28 1.10
CA LYS A 151 -19.62 -8.89 -0.25
C LYS A 151 -19.41 -7.37 -0.35
N ASN A 152 -20.37 -6.58 0.12
CA ASN A 152 -20.27 -5.12 0.12
C ASN A 152 -19.08 -4.62 0.96
N LYS A 153 -18.82 -5.26 2.10
CA LYS A 153 -17.67 -4.93 2.95
C LYS A 153 -16.34 -5.22 2.25
N VAL A 154 -16.24 -6.34 1.55
CA VAL A 154 -15.05 -6.69 0.76
C VAL A 154 -14.85 -5.68 -0.36
N GLU A 155 -15.88 -5.34 -1.12
CA GLU A 155 -15.78 -4.34 -2.20
C GLU A 155 -15.30 -2.97 -1.69
N LYS A 156 -15.75 -2.55 -0.50
CA LYS A 156 -15.28 -1.32 0.14
C LYS A 156 -13.78 -1.39 0.47
N LEU A 157 -13.34 -2.47 1.12
CA LEU A 157 -11.94 -2.68 1.48
C LEU A 157 -11.03 -2.76 0.25
N THR A 158 -11.49 -3.38 -0.83
CA THR A 158 -10.73 -3.46 -2.09
C THR A 158 -10.50 -2.06 -2.68
N LYS A 159 -11.52 -1.20 -2.71
CA LYS A 159 -11.38 0.19 -3.17
C LYS A 159 -10.40 1.00 -2.31
N GLU A 160 -10.49 0.84 -0.99
CA GLU A 160 -9.56 1.50 -0.05
C GLU A 160 -8.10 1.04 -0.28
N LEU A 161 -7.89 -0.26 -0.51
CA LEU A 161 -6.58 -0.82 -0.84
C LEU A 161 -6.03 -0.30 -2.17
N GLU A 162 -6.86 -0.15 -3.20
CA GLU A 162 -6.43 0.39 -4.49
C GLU A 162 -5.96 1.85 -4.37
N VAL A 163 -6.70 2.67 -3.60
CA VAL A 163 -6.31 4.06 -3.32
C VAL A 163 -4.99 4.10 -2.55
N LEU A 164 -4.84 3.26 -1.52
CA LEU A 164 -3.61 3.18 -0.72
C LEU A 164 -2.41 2.70 -1.56
N ARG A 165 -2.62 1.72 -2.43
CA ARG A 165 -1.60 1.26 -3.37
C ARG A 165 -1.17 2.39 -4.31
N GLY A 166 -2.12 3.18 -4.82
CA GLY A 166 -1.84 4.34 -5.66
C GLY A 166 -1.02 5.42 -4.93
N SER A 167 -1.37 5.72 -3.68
CA SER A 167 -0.62 6.70 -2.87
C SER A 167 0.79 6.20 -2.55
N PHE A 168 0.95 4.92 -2.21
CA PHE A 168 2.24 4.31 -1.95
C PHE A 168 3.17 4.35 -3.18
N ASN A 169 2.64 4.03 -4.36
CA ASN A 169 3.38 4.14 -5.62
C ASN A 169 3.86 5.57 -5.87
N THR A 170 2.98 6.55 -5.68
CA THR A 170 3.29 7.98 -5.85
C THR A 170 4.40 8.43 -4.88
N VAL A 171 4.31 8.04 -3.60
CA VAL A 171 5.34 8.35 -2.60
C VAL A 171 6.65 7.65 -2.93
N GLY A 172 6.60 6.39 -3.37
CA GLY A 172 7.78 5.62 -3.79
C GLY A 172 8.52 6.27 -4.96
N GLU A 173 7.81 6.79 -5.96
CA GLU A 173 8.41 7.53 -7.07
C GLU A 173 9.07 8.83 -6.62
N LYS A 174 8.41 9.61 -5.75
CA LYS A 174 8.99 10.84 -5.19
C LYS A 174 10.25 10.53 -4.39
N MET A 175 10.23 9.49 -3.56
CA MET A 175 11.39 9.06 -2.78
C MET A 175 12.57 8.69 -3.68
N ARG A 176 12.30 8.00 -4.80
CA ARG A 176 13.33 7.61 -5.77
C ARG A 176 13.96 8.83 -6.44
N LYS A 177 13.15 9.83 -6.84
CA LYS A 177 13.63 11.11 -7.39
C LYS A 177 14.48 11.88 -6.39
N VAL A 178 13.99 12.06 -5.16
CA VAL A 178 14.70 12.78 -4.10
C VAL A 178 16.01 12.09 -3.72
N SER A 179 16.06 10.76 -3.72
CA SER A 179 17.29 10.01 -3.46
C SER A 179 18.35 10.27 -4.53
N GLU A 180 17.94 10.28 -5.80
CA GLU A 180 18.83 10.56 -6.93
C GLU A 180 19.32 12.02 -6.92
N GLU A 181 18.43 12.97 -6.68
CA GLU A 181 18.79 14.38 -6.53
C GLU A 181 19.79 14.59 -5.39
N ASN A 182 19.57 13.97 -4.23
CA ASN A 182 20.51 14.03 -3.11
C ASN A 182 21.87 13.42 -3.46
N ARG A 183 21.92 12.35 -4.25
CA ARG A 183 23.18 11.76 -4.74
C ARG A 183 23.94 12.77 -5.59
N ILE A 184 23.27 13.38 -6.56
CA ILE A 184 23.86 14.38 -7.46
C ILE A 184 24.38 15.58 -6.67
N VAL A 185 23.59 16.09 -5.72
CA VAL A 185 24.01 17.22 -4.87
C VAL A 185 25.27 16.87 -4.09
N ARG A 186 25.32 15.69 -3.45
CA ARG A 186 26.51 15.24 -2.71
C ARG A 186 27.75 15.16 -3.60
N GLU A 187 27.62 14.64 -4.81
CA GLU A 187 28.74 14.56 -5.76
C GLU A 187 29.22 15.94 -6.20
N ARG A 188 28.29 16.85 -6.53
CA ARG A 188 28.62 18.24 -6.89
C ARG A 188 29.29 18.98 -5.73
N THR A 189 28.81 18.82 -4.51
CA THR A 189 29.43 19.43 -3.32
C THR A 189 30.85 18.92 -3.13
N LYS A 190 31.11 17.62 -3.33
CA LYS A 190 32.48 17.07 -3.26
C LYS A 190 33.39 17.64 -4.33
N LEU A 191 32.90 17.77 -5.57
CA LEU A 191 33.67 18.34 -6.66
C LEU A 191 34.04 19.81 -6.37
N HIS A 192 33.05 20.63 -5.99
CA HIS A 192 33.30 22.03 -5.64
C HIS A 192 34.25 22.18 -4.45
N HIS A 193 34.14 21.32 -3.44
CA HIS A 193 35.08 21.34 -2.31
C HIS A 193 36.51 21.05 -2.77
N LYS A 194 36.68 20.13 -3.72
CA LYS A 194 37.99 19.81 -4.31
C LYS A 194 38.54 20.99 -5.11
N GLU A 195 37.73 21.61 -5.96
CA GLU A 195 38.10 22.80 -6.76
C GLU A 195 38.53 23.97 -5.86
N ILE A 196 37.76 24.26 -4.80
CA ILE A 196 38.10 25.31 -3.83
C ILE A 196 39.43 25.01 -3.15
N LYS A 197 39.67 23.74 -2.79
CA LYS A 197 40.94 23.35 -2.17
C LYS A 197 42.11 23.55 -3.13
N GLU A 198 41.99 23.15 -4.38
CA GLU A 198 43.05 23.35 -5.39
C GLU A 198 43.34 24.85 -5.60
N GLN A 199 42.30 25.69 -5.69
CA GLN A 199 42.47 27.14 -5.78
C GLN A 199 43.16 27.75 -4.54
N MET A 200 42.82 27.26 -3.35
CA MET A 200 43.47 27.68 -2.10
C MET A 200 44.95 27.31 -2.08
N ASP A 201 45.30 26.09 -2.51
CA ASP A 201 46.67 25.60 -2.57
C ASP A 201 47.50 26.43 -3.57
N GLU A 202 46.94 26.75 -4.75
CA GLU A 202 47.57 27.63 -5.75
C GLU A 202 47.81 29.04 -5.21
N GLN A 203 46.81 29.61 -4.52
CA GLN A 203 46.91 30.93 -3.92
C GLN A 203 47.96 30.96 -2.81
N GLU A 204 48.04 29.91 -1.97
CA GLU A 204 49.06 29.78 -0.93
C GLU A 204 50.46 29.72 -1.56
N GLU A 205 50.65 28.95 -2.63
CA GLU A 205 51.92 28.89 -3.34
C GLU A 205 52.34 30.25 -3.91
N PHE A 206 51.40 30.98 -4.51
CA PHE A 206 51.66 32.31 -5.05
C PHE A 206 52.11 33.26 -3.95
N HIS A 207 51.36 33.34 -2.85
CA HIS A 207 51.71 34.21 -1.71
C HIS A 207 53.03 33.82 -1.05
N ARG A 208 53.30 32.51 -0.93
CA ARG A 208 54.58 32.01 -0.41
C ARG A 208 55.75 32.46 -1.29
N LYS A 209 55.60 32.43 -2.62
CA LYS A 209 56.62 32.90 -3.56
C LYS A 209 56.84 34.41 -3.48
N THR A 210 55.76 35.20 -3.40
CA THR A 210 55.88 36.66 -3.28
C THR A 210 56.49 37.09 -1.94
N PHE A 211 56.13 36.43 -0.83
CA PHE A 211 56.75 36.68 0.47
C PHE A 211 58.26 36.40 0.47
N LYS A 212 58.69 35.27 -0.14
CA LYS A 212 60.12 34.97 -0.28
C LYS A 212 60.86 36.05 -1.05
N LEU A 213 60.31 36.47 -2.19
CA LEU A 213 60.90 37.54 -2.99
C LEU A 213 61.06 38.85 -2.19
N VAL A 214 60.03 39.24 -1.43
CA VAL A 214 60.07 40.44 -0.58
C VAL A 214 61.11 40.28 0.54
N ASP A 215 61.20 39.11 1.17
CA ASP A 215 62.16 38.84 2.23
C ASP A 215 63.61 38.88 1.71
N ASP A 216 63.86 38.35 0.51
CA ASP A 216 65.18 38.40 -0.14
C ASP A 216 65.56 39.84 -0.51
N VAL A 217 64.65 40.61 -1.13
CA VAL A 217 64.86 42.05 -1.41
C VAL A 217 65.11 42.81 -0.11
N ARG A 218 64.36 42.51 0.95
CA ARG A 218 64.54 43.14 2.25
C ARG A 218 65.93 42.85 2.82
N LYS A 219 66.39 41.61 2.80
CA LYS A 219 67.75 41.24 3.25
C LYS A 219 68.82 42.00 2.48
N GLU A 220 68.73 42.08 1.16
CA GLU A 220 69.67 42.86 0.35
C GLU A 220 69.67 44.35 0.71
N THR A 221 68.48 44.93 0.96
CA THR A 221 68.39 46.34 1.37
C THR A 221 68.92 46.56 2.79
N GLU A 222 68.69 45.63 3.72
CA GLU A 222 69.24 45.67 5.07
C GLU A 222 70.77 45.54 5.05
N GLU A 223 71.33 44.68 4.20
CA GLU A 223 72.77 44.57 3.97
C GLU A 223 73.37 45.87 3.40
N LYS A 224 72.73 46.46 2.38
CA LYS A 224 73.13 47.76 1.83
C LYS A 224 73.05 48.88 2.87
N LEU A 225 72.02 48.88 3.71
CA LEU A 225 71.87 49.82 4.81
C LEU A 225 72.98 49.66 5.86
N LYS A 226 73.34 48.43 6.23
CA LYS A 226 74.46 48.16 7.14
C LYS A 226 75.79 48.65 6.58
N MET A 227 76.05 48.41 5.29
CA MET A 227 77.25 48.93 4.62
C MET A 227 77.29 50.46 4.67
N MET A 228 76.18 51.12 4.34
CA MET A 228 76.08 52.58 4.38
C MET A 228 76.20 53.14 5.81
N GLN A 229 75.70 52.42 6.82
CA GLN A 229 75.86 52.77 8.23
C GLN A 229 77.31 52.63 8.68
N GLN A 230 78.00 51.55 8.32
CA GLN A 230 79.43 51.38 8.60
C GLN A 230 80.26 52.48 7.93
N GLU A 231 80.00 52.80 6.66
CA GLU A 231 80.68 53.89 5.96
C GLU A 231 80.41 55.24 6.63
N ARG A 232 79.18 55.48 7.11
CA ARG A 232 78.84 56.65 7.93
C ARG A 232 79.53 56.66 9.29
N GLU A 233 79.67 55.53 9.95
CA GLU A 233 80.36 55.40 11.23
C GLU A 233 81.87 55.61 11.06
N GLU A 234 82.48 55.11 10.00
CA GLU A 234 83.87 55.38 9.63
C GLU A 234 84.07 56.87 9.28
N THR A 235 83.15 57.45 8.52
CA THR A 235 83.15 58.90 8.20
C THR A 235 82.93 59.74 9.46
N ASN A 236 82.05 59.31 10.36
CA ASN A 236 81.81 59.98 11.63
C ASN A 236 82.99 59.82 12.57
N GLN A 237 83.67 58.68 12.64
CA GLN A 237 84.92 58.53 13.39
C GLN A 237 86.01 59.44 12.83
N TYR A 238 86.12 59.54 11.50
CA TYR A 238 87.02 60.49 10.84
C TYR A 238 86.65 61.96 11.16
N MET A 239 85.38 62.33 11.04
CA MET A 239 84.88 63.66 11.41
C MET A 239 84.96 63.92 12.92
N GLU A 240 84.90 62.89 13.76
CA GLU A 240 85.02 62.99 15.20
C GLU A 240 86.49 63.14 15.61
N THR A 241 87.44 62.52 14.90
CA THR A 241 88.87 62.83 15.02
C THR A 241 89.20 64.26 14.57
N LEU A 242 88.60 64.74 13.48
CA LEU A 242 88.67 66.15 13.04
C LEU A 242 87.98 67.12 14.02
N SER A 243 86.87 66.71 14.63
CA SER A 243 86.14 67.52 15.62
C SER A 243 86.79 67.46 17.00
N ALA A 244 87.55 66.43 17.34
CA ALA A 244 88.36 66.39 18.56
C ALA A 244 89.51 67.41 18.50
N GLU A 245 90.04 67.71 17.30
CA GLU A 245 90.95 68.83 17.08
C GLU A 245 90.25 70.22 17.07
N TYR A 246 88.93 70.29 16.86
CA TYR A 246 88.15 71.54 16.81
C TYR A 246 87.23 71.80 18.02
N ARG A 247 87.04 70.83 18.94
CA ARG A 247 86.21 70.93 20.17
C ARG A 247 86.92 71.70 21.30
N GLN A 248 87.75 72.68 20.95
CA GLN A 248 88.18 73.76 21.86
C GLN A 248 87.70 75.13 21.37
N SER A 249 86.58 75.18 20.66
CA SER A 249 85.84 76.43 20.50
C SER A 249 84.34 76.23 20.41
N ARG A 250 83.69 76.75 21.45
CA ARG A 250 82.37 77.40 21.43
C ARG A 250 81.16 76.53 21.73
N ASN A 251 80.92 76.42 23.04
CA ASN A 251 79.59 76.24 23.60
C ASN A 251 78.74 77.53 23.50
N ARG A 252 77.43 77.33 23.27
CA ARG A 252 76.24 78.20 23.48
C ARG A 252 75.77 79.09 22.31
N LEU A 253 74.59 78.77 21.73
CA LEU A 253 73.32 79.51 21.95
C LEU A 253 72.11 78.85 21.25
N GLU A 254 71.00 78.85 21.98
CA GLU A 254 69.61 78.39 21.79
C GLU A 254 68.97 78.40 20.39
N THR A 255 68.11 77.40 20.11
CA THR A 255 66.71 77.65 19.66
C THR A 255 65.82 76.39 19.80
N GLY A 256 65.08 76.30 20.90
CA GLY A 256 64.09 75.25 21.18
C GLY A 256 62.64 75.72 21.00
N SER A 257 62.33 76.43 19.92
CA SER A 257 61.01 77.04 19.70
C SER A 257 60.55 77.00 18.23
N ALA A 258 60.78 75.88 17.54
CA ALA A 258 60.21 75.62 16.21
C ALA A 258 59.48 74.26 16.07
N SER A 259 59.39 73.45 17.13
CA SER A 259 58.77 72.11 17.04
C SER A 259 57.27 72.07 17.37
N ILE A 260 56.73 73.11 18.03
CA ILE A 260 55.36 73.07 18.58
C ILE A 260 54.29 73.48 17.55
N LEU A 261 54.61 74.36 16.59
CA LEU A 261 53.64 74.81 15.56
C LEU A 261 53.43 73.80 14.42
N SER A 262 54.36 72.86 14.20
CA SER A 262 54.21 71.81 13.18
C SER A 262 53.31 70.68 13.65
N GLN A 263 53.27 70.37 14.95
CA GLN A 263 52.47 69.25 15.47
C GLN A 263 50.98 69.57 15.57
N GLN A 264 50.60 70.84 15.67
CA GLN A 264 49.19 71.26 15.82
C GLN A 264 48.39 71.23 14.50
N LYS A 265 49.05 71.46 13.35
CA LYS A 265 48.38 71.36 12.04
C LYS A 265 48.07 69.93 11.63
N ASP A 266 48.96 68.99 11.98
CA ASP A 266 48.74 67.58 11.65
C ASP A 266 47.61 66.99 12.49
N THR A 267 47.49 67.35 13.78
CA THR A 267 46.41 66.85 14.65
C THR A 267 45.01 67.26 14.19
N ASP A 268 44.86 68.44 13.60
CA ASP A 268 43.55 68.95 13.15
C ASP A 268 43.10 68.27 11.84
N ILE A 269 44.04 67.97 10.93
CA ILE A 269 43.75 67.24 9.68
C ILE A 269 43.31 65.80 9.98
N TYR A 270 44.02 65.10 10.86
CA TYR A 270 43.63 63.75 11.29
C TYR A 270 42.26 63.71 12.00
N ALA A 271 41.88 64.79 12.70
CA ALA A 271 40.58 64.88 13.35
C ALA A 271 39.43 65.07 12.35
N GLU A 272 39.64 65.78 11.24
CA GLU A 272 38.64 65.92 10.17
C GLU A 272 38.48 64.65 9.33
N GLU A 273 39.56 63.97 8.96
CA GLU A 273 39.49 62.68 8.25
C GLU A 273 38.71 61.63 9.04
N ARG A 274 38.90 61.58 10.36
CA ARG A 274 38.19 60.65 11.23
C ARG A 274 36.70 60.95 11.36
N LYS A 275 36.29 62.22 11.25
CA LYS A 275 34.87 62.61 11.22
C LYS A 275 34.22 62.20 9.90
N LEU A 276 34.94 62.37 8.78
CA LEU A 276 34.47 61.99 7.45
C LEU A 276 34.29 60.47 7.34
N LEU A 277 35.25 59.69 7.84
CA LEU A 277 35.20 58.22 7.84
C LEU A 277 34.00 57.70 8.66
N LYS A 278 33.77 58.27 9.85
CA LYS A 278 32.60 57.93 10.69
C LYS A 278 31.27 58.25 10.00
N HIS A 279 31.20 59.36 9.27
CA HIS A 279 29.99 59.72 8.53
C HIS A 279 29.72 58.75 7.37
N GLN A 280 30.77 58.29 6.68
CA GLN A 280 30.66 57.26 5.65
C GLN A 280 30.22 55.90 6.24
N GLU A 281 30.79 55.49 7.38
CA GLU A 281 30.39 54.27 8.08
C GLU A 281 28.92 54.31 8.51
N GLN A 282 28.44 55.44 9.04
CA GLN A 282 27.03 55.62 9.39
C GLN A 282 26.12 55.52 8.15
N ARG A 283 26.50 56.14 7.04
CA ARG A 283 25.74 56.10 5.80
C ARG A 283 25.69 54.70 5.19
N MET A 284 26.78 53.94 5.29
CA MET A 284 26.83 52.53 4.90
C MET A 284 25.97 51.64 5.82
N ALA A 285 25.99 51.89 7.13
CA ALA A 285 25.15 51.17 8.09
C ALA A 285 23.65 51.42 7.86
N GLU A 286 23.25 52.67 7.61
CA GLU A 286 21.86 53.00 7.27
C GLU A 286 21.40 52.34 5.97
N LEU A 287 22.25 52.30 4.95
CA LEU A 287 21.93 51.66 3.67
C LEU A 287 21.79 50.15 3.82
N ASN A 288 22.68 49.51 4.58
CA ASN A 288 22.60 48.09 4.91
C ASN A 288 21.34 47.75 5.72
N MET A 289 20.96 48.60 6.69
CA MET A 289 19.72 48.44 7.45
C MET A 289 18.48 48.50 6.55
N ARG A 290 18.40 49.46 5.62
CA ARG A 290 17.28 49.53 4.66
C ARG A 290 17.21 48.31 3.75
N GLN A 291 18.36 47.84 3.25
CA GLN A 291 18.41 46.62 2.44
C GLN A 291 17.99 45.38 3.23
N TYR A 292 18.32 45.32 4.52
CA TYR A 292 17.88 44.24 5.39
C TYR A 292 16.38 44.28 5.63
N GLU A 293 15.81 45.46 5.92
CA GLU A 293 14.36 45.64 6.07
C GLU A 293 13.58 45.29 4.80
N GLU A 294 14.08 45.67 3.62
CA GLU A 294 13.49 45.29 2.34
C GLU A 294 13.51 43.77 2.11
N LYS A 295 14.60 43.09 2.46
CA LYS A 295 14.69 41.62 2.37
C LYS A 295 13.71 40.93 3.30
N VAL A 296 13.58 41.40 4.54
CA VAL A 296 12.64 40.84 5.51
C VAL A 296 11.20 41.00 5.02
N LYS A 297 10.82 42.17 4.50
CA LYS A 297 9.48 42.37 3.92
C LYS A 297 9.22 41.42 2.75
N LEU A 298 10.20 41.22 1.87
CA LEU A 298 10.08 40.27 0.76
C LEU A 298 9.88 38.83 1.25
N GLU A 299 10.59 38.42 2.30
CA GLU A 299 10.42 37.09 2.91
C GLU A 299 9.07 36.93 3.61
N GLU A 300 8.56 37.97 4.26
CA GLU A 300 7.22 38.00 4.86
C GLU A 300 6.12 37.92 3.78
N GLU A 301 6.25 38.68 2.69
CA GLU A 301 5.33 38.62 1.54
C GLU A 301 5.35 37.23 0.89
N PHE A 302 6.55 36.67 0.64
CA PHE A 302 6.70 35.33 0.11
C PHE A 302 6.08 34.27 1.05
N SER A 303 6.29 34.40 2.36
CA SER A 303 5.72 33.49 3.35
C SER A 303 4.19 33.58 3.41
N ALA A 304 3.63 34.79 3.26
CA ALA A 304 2.19 35.02 3.21
C ALA A 304 1.56 34.45 1.92
N GLU A 305 2.21 34.64 0.76
CA GLU A 305 1.77 34.01 -0.49
C GLU A 305 1.88 32.48 -0.43
N PHE A 306 2.96 31.97 0.14
CA PHE A 306 3.14 30.54 0.36
C PHE A 306 2.07 29.96 1.29
N ALA A 307 1.73 30.66 2.39
CA ALA A 307 0.66 30.26 3.29
C ALA A 307 -0.71 30.21 2.57
N ARG A 308 -1.04 31.23 1.76
CA ARG A 308 -2.27 31.23 0.92
C ARG A 308 -2.28 30.07 -0.07
N LEU A 309 -1.14 29.73 -0.65
CA LEU A 309 -1.00 28.61 -1.57
C LEU A 309 -1.18 27.26 -0.86
N MET A 310 -0.65 27.14 0.37
CA MET A 310 -0.84 25.97 1.22
C MET A 310 -2.31 25.81 1.66
N GLU A 311 -3.00 26.90 1.99
CA GLU A 311 -4.42 26.90 2.34
C GLU A 311 -5.31 26.50 1.15
N LYS A 312 -4.96 26.95 -0.07
CA LYS A 312 -5.62 26.52 -1.32
C LYS A 312 -5.37 25.05 -1.66
N ARG A 313 -4.29 24.46 -1.14
CA ARG A 313 -3.91 23.05 -1.37
C ARG A 313 -4.51 22.10 -0.33
N ASN A 314 -4.99 22.61 0.80
CA ASN A 314 -5.74 21.90 1.84
C ASN A 314 -7.04 22.67 2.17
N PRO A 315 -8.05 22.66 1.27
CA PRO A 315 -9.37 23.11 1.67
C PRO A 315 -9.95 22.10 2.67
N HIS A 316 -10.40 22.58 3.83
CA HIS A 316 -11.21 21.77 4.74
C HIS A 316 -12.51 21.30 4.07
#